data_AF-A0A7X7Z7P5-F1
#
_entry.id   AF-A0A7X7Z7P5-F1
#
_cell.length_a   1.000
_cell.length_b   1.000
_cell.length_c   1.000
_cell.angle_alpha   90.00
_cell.angle_beta   90.00
_cell.angle_gamma   90.00
#
_symmetry.space_group_name_H-M   'P 1'
#
loop_
_entity.id
_entity.type
_entity.pdbx_description
1 polymer ?
#
loop_
_entity_poly.entity_id
_entity_poly.type
_entity_poly.pdbx_seq_one_letter_code
_entity_poly.pdbx_strand_id
1 'polypeptide(L)'
;MNKIKTITKLDFRTLKYCNLFLMKFKRRSKLWIIVTVVLSAGIIAYDILVPKTRIFAVLGGLFIAYSIYQFFSLEKKLDQQLAGFFRGRPVTTQTVEIDEESVKVTRSLDPENPIEYDWSYINQIYEMPQYYMLMVGKGIPIIIDRSEEALLEGTKESLDAIIQEKAQLKPYKKTEEDLAKRPITFVHEEFPSAEAVEVEAEETAGEETAEEAEVVDTVDQEPSETQDGEE
;
A
#
# COMPACT_ATOMS: atom_id res chain seq x y z
N MET A 1 -5.50 12.10 29.30
CA MET A 1 -5.41 12.15 27.82
C MET A 1 -4.93 10.79 27.39
N ASN A 2 -5.83 9.98 26.82
CA ASN A 2 -5.49 8.64 26.38
C ASN A 2 -4.88 8.75 24.98
N LYS A 3 -3.55 8.77 24.91
CA LYS A 3 -2.83 8.68 23.65
C LYS A 3 -2.77 7.23 23.22
N ILE A 4 -3.09 6.96 21.96
CA ILE A 4 -2.97 5.61 21.40
C ILE A 4 -1.90 5.62 20.33
N LYS A 5 -0.93 4.72 20.44
CA LYS A 5 0.15 4.60 19.48
C LYS A 5 0.06 3.26 18.78
N THR A 6 -0.03 3.32 17.46
CA THR A 6 -0.11 2.15 16.59
C THR A 6 1.05 2.14 15.61
N ILE A 7 1.63 0.97 15.34
CA ILE A 7 2.58 0.77 14.25
C ILE A 7 1.90 -0.08 13.18
N THR A 8 1.83 0.47 11.98
CA THR A 8 1.34 -0.26 10.80
C THR A 8 2.52 -0.56 9.89
N LYS A 9 2.79 -1.85 9.64
CA LYS A 9 3.76 -2.29 8.63
C LYS A 9 3.15 -2.08 7.24
N LEU A 10 3.76 -1.24 6.40
CA LEU A 10 3.31 -1.00 5.01
C LEU A 10 3.82 -2.11 4.08
N ASP A 11 3.42 -3.33 4.38
CA ASP A 11 3.76 -4.55 3.64
C ASP A 11 2.84 -4.77 2.43
N PHE A 12 3.14 -5.81 1.64
CA PHE A 12 2.33 -6.19 0.47
C PHE A 12 0.85 -6.35 0.83
N ARG A 13 0.55 -6.96 1.99
CA ARG A 13 -0.82 -7.14 2.46
C ARG A 13 -1.51 -5.81 2.65
N THR A 14 -0.95 -4.94 3.47
CA THR A 14 -1.52 -3.64 3.83
C THR A 14 -1.75 -2.77 2.60
N LEU A 15 -0.77 -2.71 1.67
CA LEU A 15 -0.92 -1.95 0.43
C LEU A 15 -1.92 -2.58 -0.54
N LYS A 16 -1.99 -3.92 -0.63
CA LYS A 16 -3.01 -4.60 -1.44
C LYS A 16 -4.42 -4.28 -0.93
N TYR A 17 -4.63 -4.42 0.38
CA TYR A 17 -5.91 -4.11 1.02
C TYR A 17 -6.31 -2.65 0.81
N CYS A 18 -5.38 -1.72 1.03
CA CYS A 18 -5.60 -0.30 0.80
C CYS A 18 -5.98 0.00 -0.66
N ASN A 19 -5.25 -0.55 -1.63
CA ASN A 19 -5.54 -0.30 -3.04
C ASN A 19 -6.86 -0.94 -3.49
N LEU A 20 -7.16 -2.16 -3.07
CA LEU A 20 -8.46 -2.81 -3.34
C LEU A 20 -9.61 -2.00 -2.74
N PHE A 21 -9.42 -1.48 -1.52
CA PHE A 21 -10.37 -0.58 -0.87
C PHE A 21 -10.61 0.68 -1.71
N LEU A 22 -9.55 1.39 -2.10
CA LEU A 22 -9.64 2.61 -2.89
C LEU A 22 -10.34 2.35 -4.23
N MET A 23 -10.06 1.21 -4.88
CA MET A 23 -10.71 0.82 -6.14
C MET A 23 -12.20 0.50 -5.96
N LYS A 24 -12.58 -0.20 -4.88
CA LYS A 24 -13.96 -0.61 -4.61
C LYS A 24 -14.84 0.56 -4.18
N PHE A 25 -14.39 1.34 -3.19
CA PHE A 25 -15.26 2.30 -2.50
C PHE A 25 -15.08 3.74 -2.97
N LYS A 26 -13.86 4.14 -3.27
CA LYS A 26 -13.58 5.53 -3.63
C LYS A 26 -13.67 5.78 -5.13
N ARG A 27 -12.89 5.03 -5.92
CA ARG A 27 -12.87 5.16 -7.38
C ARG A 27 -14.07 4.50 -8.05
N ARG A 28 -14.79 3.63 -7.32
CA ARG A 28 -15.95 2.86 -7.80
C ARG A 28 -15.68 2.22 -9.16
N SER A 29 -14.49 1.64 -9.35
CA SER A 29 -14.02 1.17 -10.66
C SER A 29 -14.98 0.17 -11.31
N LYS A 30 -15.69 -0.64 -10.50
CA LYS A 30 -16.73 -1.56 -10.98
C LYS A 30 -17.92 -0.85 -11.62
N LEU A 31 -18.35 0.27 -11.04
CA LEU A 31 -19.47 1.05 -11.56
C LEU A 31 -19.13 1.65 -12.92
N TRP A 32 -17.92 2.18 -13.08
CA TRP A 32 -17.45 2.69 -14.37
C TRP A 32 -17.39 1.59 -15.44
N ILE A 33 -16.91 0.38 -15.09
CA ILE A 33 -16.91 -0.76 -16.02
C ILE A 33 -18.34 -1.10 -16.46
N ILE A 34 -19.31 -1.12 -15.53
CA ILE A 34 -20.72 -1.38 -15.86
C ILE A 34 -21.26 -0.29 -16.80
N VAL A 35 -21.02 0.99 -16.50
CA VAL A 35 -21.46 2.11 -17.36
C VAL A 35 -20.89 1.96 -18.77
N THR A 36 -19.60 1.65 -18.90
CA THR A 36 -18.94 1.44 -20.19
C THR A 36 -19.54 0.27 -20.96
N VAL A 37 -19.87 -0.83 -20.28
CA VAL A 37 -20.52 -1.99 -20.90
C VAL A 37 -21.92 -1.62 -21.41
N VAL A 38 -22.70 -0.88 -20.62
CA VAL A 38 -24.04 -0.42 -21.01
C VAL A 38 -23.98 0.53 -22.22
N LEU A 39 -23.04 1.48 -22.23
CA LEU A 39 -22.83 2.38 -23.37
C LEU A 39 -22.44 1.59 -24.63
N SER A 40 -21.54 0.61 -24.49
CA SER A 40 -21.13 -0.24 -25.60
C SER A 40 -22.31 -1.06 -26.14
N ALA A 41 -23.15 -1.62 -25.27
CA ALA A 41 -24.36 -2.32 -25.66
C ALA A 41 -25.35 -1.41 -26.42
N GLY A 42 -25.48 -0.15 -25.99
CA GLY A 42 -26.28 0.86 -26.70
C GLY A 42 -25.76 1.15 -28.11
N ILE A 43 -24.44 1.29 -28.28
CA ILE A 43 -23.79 1.49 -29.59
C ILE A 43 -24.04 0.29 -30.51
N ILE A 44 -23.92 -0.94 -29.98
CA ILE A 44 -24.19 -2.17 -30.73
C ILE A 44 -25.64 -2.20 -31.21
N ALA A 45 -26.60 -1.91 -30.32
CA ALA A 45 -28.01 -1.89 -30.67
C ALA A 45 -28.32 -0.83 -31.75
N TYR A 46 -27.74 0.37 -31.63
CA TYR A 46 -27.89 1.43 -32.62
C TYR A 46 -27.32 1.03 -33.99
N ASP A 47 -26.10 0.47 -34.03
CA ASP A 47 -25.44 0.05 -35.28
C ASP A 47 -26.22 -1.05 -36.02
N ILE A 48 -26.81 -1.99 -35.28
CA ILE A 48 -27.61 -3.07 -35.87
C ILE A 48 -28.94 -2.55 -36.42
N LEU A 49 -29.59 -1.61 -35.72
CA LEU A 49 -30.93 -1.13 -36.07
C LEU A 49 -30.94 -0.03 -37.13
N VAL A 50 -29.94 0.88 -37.12
CA VAL A 50 -29.96 2.10 -37.94
C VAL A 50 -29.06 1.99 -39.19
N PRO A 51 -27.71 2.01 -39.09
CA PRO A 51 -26.84 1.96 -40.27
C PRO A 51 -26.67 0.56 -40.86
N LYS A 52 -26.94 -0.51 -40.08
CA LYS A 52 -26.79 -1.93 -40.48
C LYS A 52 -25.37 -2.30 -40.95
N THR A 53 -24.37 -1.48 -40.63
CA THR A 53 -22.97 -1.66 -41.03
C THR A 53 -22.29 -2.82 -40.31
N ARG A 54 -22.75 -3.20 -39.11
CA ARG A 54 -22.23 -4.29 -38.25
C ARG A 54 -20.78 -4.10 -37.75
N ILE A 55 -20.03 -3.16 -38.31
CA ILE A 55 -18.63 -2.88 -37.93
C ILE A 55 -18.58 -2.39 -36.48
N PHE A 56 -19.44 -1.46 -36.08
CA PHE A 56 -19.46 -0.95 -34.71
C PHE A 56 -20.04 -1.98 -33.73
N ALA A 57 -20.92 -2.87 -34.19
CA ALA A 57 -21.39 -4.00 -33.40
C ALA A 57 -20.24 -4.97 -33.04
N VAL A 58 -19.38 -5.30 -34.01
CA VAL A 58 -18.21 -6.15 -33.78
C VAL A 58 -17.20 -5.48 -32.84
N LEU A 59 -16.89 -4.20 -33.09
CA LEU A 59 -15.98 -3.43 -32.23
C LEU A 59 -16.51 -3.28 -30.81
N GLY A 60 -17.80 -2.98 -30.65
CA GLY A 60 -18.45 -2.89 -29.34
C GLY A 60 -18.43 -4.23 -28.61
N GLY A 61 -18.69 -5.34 -29.31
CA GLY A 61 -18.61 -6.68 -28.74
C GLY A 61 -17.20 -7.02 -28.23
N LEU A 62 -16.17 -6.74 -29.03
CA LEU A 62 -14.77 -6.89 -28.61
C LEU A 62 -14.43 -6.02 -27.40
N PHE A 63 -14.95 -4.80 -27.35
CA PHE A 63 -14.72 -3.87 -26.25
C PHE A 63 -15.40 -4.32 -24.94
N ILE A 64 -16.60 -4.90 -25.01
CA ILE A 64 -17.27 -5.53 -23.86
C ILE A 64 -16.45 -6.72 -23.36
N ALA A 65 -16.02 -7.61 -24.27
CA ALA A 65 -15.18 -8.75 -23.91
C ALA A 65 -13.87 -8.30 -23.23
N TYR A 66 -13.22 -7.28 -23.77
CA TYR A 66 -12.04 -6.65 -23.17
C TYR A 66 -12.33 -6.05 -21.79
N SER A 67 -13.44 -5.34 -21.62
CA SER A 67 -13.84 -4.73 -20.35
C SER A 67 -14.09 -5.76 -19.27
N ILE A 68 -14.73 -6.89 -19.63
CA ILE A 68 -14.94 -8.04 -18.73
C ILE A 68 -13.59 -8.67 -18.36
N TYR A 69 -12.71 -8.90 -19.34
CA TYR A 69 -11.35 -9.39 -19.07
C TYR A 69 -10.58 -8.45 -18.13
N GLN A 70 -10.70 -7.13 -18.34
CA GLN A 70 -10.09 -6.13 -17.49
C GLN A 70 -10.62 -6.25 -16.06
N PHE A 71 -11.95 -6.38 -15.88
CA PHE A 71 -12.59 -6.54 -14.57
C PHE A 71 -12.00 -7.72 -13.77
N PHE A 72 -11.83 -8.89 -14.40
CA PHE A 72 -11.26 -10.07 -13.74
C PHE A 72 -9.74 -9.98 -13.53
N SER A 73 -9.03 -9.22 -14.38
CA SER A 73 -7.57 -9.05 -14.29
C SER A 73 -7.12 -7.90 -13.39
N LEU A 74 -8.03 -7.07 -12.86
CA LEU A 74 -7.68 -5.93 -12.00
C LEU A 74 -6.83 -6.33 -10.79
N GLU A 75 -7.24 -7.35 -10.06
CA GLU A 75 -6.50 -7.82 -8.88
C GLU A 75 -5.13 -8.40 -9.28
N LYS A 76 -5.06 -9.14 -10.39
CA LYS A 76 -3.79 -9.65 -10.93
C LYS A 76 -2.81 -8.53 -11.27
N LYS A 77 -3.30 -7.47 -11.90
CA LYS A 77 -2.49 -6.29 -12.26
C LYS A 77 -2.01 -5.55 -11.02
N LEU A 78 -2.85 -5.44 -9.99
CA LEU A 78 -2.48 -4.87 -8.70
C LEU A 78 -1.38 -5.69 -8.03
N ASP A 79 -1.53 -7.02 -7.98
CA ASP A 79 -0.51 -7.91 -7.41
C ASP A 79 0.84 -7.74 -8.12
N GLN A 80 0.84 -7.67 -9.46
CA GLN A 80 2.05 -7.49 -10.25
C GLN A 80 2.70 -6.11 -10.03
N GLN A 81 1.91 -5.05 -9.88
CA GLN A 81 2.40 -3.72 -9.57
C GLN A 81 3.01 -3.65 -8.17
N LEU A 82 2.37 -4.27 -7.18
CA LEU A 82 2.90 -4.33 -5.82
C LEU A 82 4.16 -5.19 -5.75
N ALA A 83 4.20 -6.34 -6.44
CA ALA A 83 5.40 -7.16 -6.53
C ALA A 83 6.56 -6.38 -7.17
N GLY A 84 6.28 -5.58 -8.20
CA GLY A 84 7.26 -4.66 -8.79
C GLY A 84 7.69 -3.55 -7.83
N PHE A 85 6.77 -2.99 -7.04
CA PHE A 85 7.07 -1.94 -6.07
C PHE A 85 8.01 -2.42 -4.97
N PHE A 86 7.80 -3.63 -4.45
CA PHE A 86 8.66 -4.23 -3.42
C PHE A 86 9.91 -4.90 -3.97
N ARG A 87 10.11 -4.92 -5.30
CA ARG A 87 11.33 -5.45 -5.89
C ARG A 87 12.50 -4.50 -5.57
N GLY A 88 13.29 -4.87 -4.56
CA GLY A 88 14.45 -4.10 -4.13
C GLY A 88 14.12 -2.90 -3.21
N ARG A 89 12.93 -2.89 -2.57
CA ARG A 89 12.59 -1.87 -1.56
C ARG A 89 12.28 -2.54 -0.22
N PRO A 90 12.83 -2.03 0.89
CA PRO A 90 12.48 -2.53 2.22
C PRO A 90 11.03 -2.18 2.56
N VAL A 91 10.44 -2.97 3.44
CA VAL A 91 9.14 -2.67 4.03
C VAL A 91 9.30 -1.45 4.92
N THR A 92 8.38 -0.49 4.78
CA THR A 92 8.38 0.72 5.60
C THR A 92 7.32 0.61 6.67
N THR A 93 7.52 1.27 7.80
CA THR A 93 6.54 1.31 8.88
C THR A 93 5.97 2.72 8.99
N GLN A 94 4.71 2.78 9.42
CA GLN A 94 4.01 4.01 9.70
C GLN A 94 3.52 3.95 11.14
N THR A 95 4.05 4.84 11.98
CA THR A 95 3.59 5.02 13.35
C THR A 95 2.49 6.07 13.36
N VAL A 96 1.33 5.71 13.88
CA VAL A 96 0.17 6.60 14.00
C VAL A 96 -0.14 6.79 15.47
N GLU A 97 0.02 8.01 15.93
CA GLU A 97 -0.36 8.48 17.26
C GLU A 97 -1.72 9.16 17.15
N ILE A 98 -2.69 8.68 17.93
CA ILE A 98 -4.08 9.12 17.88
C ILE A 98 -4.44 9.70 19.24
N ASP A 99 -4.75 10.98 19.23
CA ASP A 99 -5.26 11.72 20.38
C ASP A 99 -6.70 12.17 20.10
N GLU A 100 -7.38 12.69 21.12
CA GLU A 100 -8.76 13.22 21.00
C GLU A 100 -8.86 14.41 20.03
N GLU A 101 -7.76 15.14 19.84
CA GLU A 101 -7.68 16.39 19.05
C GLU A 101 -7.04 16.20 17.68
N SER A 102 -5.98 15.38 17.57
CA SER A 102 -5.23 15.21 16.33
C SER A 102 -4.75 13.77 16.11
N VAL A 103 -4.40 13.48 14.87
CA VAL A 103 -3.76 12.24 14.42
C VAL A 103 -2.40 12.59 13.86
N LYS A 104 -1.34 12.13 14.52
CA LYS A 104 0.04 12.35 14.11
C LYS A 104 0.59 11.11 13.44
N VAL A 105 1.19 11.30 12.27
CA VAL A 105 1.72 10.23 11.42
C VAL A 105 3.22 10.43 11.24
N THR A 106 3.99 9.44 11.68
CA THR A 106 5.44 9.38 11.49
C THR A 106 5.76 8.21 10.57
N ARG A 107 6.61 8.43 9.56
CA ARG A 107 7.03 7.37 8.62
C ARG A 107 8.46 6.96 8.92
N SER A 108 8.77 5.68 8.78
CA SER A 108 10.13 5.19 9.01
C SER A 108 11.17 5.79 8.05
N LEU A 109 10.76 6.19 6.85
CA LEU A 109 11.63 6.85 5.87
C LEU A 109 11.95 8.31 6.20
N ASP A 110 11.12 8.96 7.01
CA ASP A 110 11.25 10.37 7.36
C ASP A 110 10.73 10.59 8.79
N PRO A 111 11.52 10.14 9.80
CA PRO A 111 11.12 10.24 11.20
C PRO A 111 11.20 11.69 11.72
N GLU A 112 11.99 12.55 11.07
CA GLU A 112 12.23 13.93 11.51
C GLU A 112 11.05 14.86 11.22
N ASN A 113 10.21 14.52 10.24
CA ASN A 113 9.07 15.35 9.82
C ASN A 113 7.72 14.63 10.02
N PRO A 114 7.25 14.49 11.27
CA PRO A 114 5.94 13.93 11.52
C PRO A 114 4.84 14.86 11.01
N ILE A 115 3.83 14.29 10.36
CA ILE A 115 2.71 15.05 9.83
C ILE A 115 1.54 14.94 10.80
N GLU A 116 1.10 16.07 11.34
CA GLU A 116 -0.04 16.15 12.23
C GLU A 116 -1.31 16.58 11.47
N TYR A 117 -2.38 15.83 11.68
CA TYR A 117 -3.69 16.08 11.09
C TYR A 117 -4.71 16.31 12.19
N ASP A 118 -5.30 17.50 12.23
CA ASP A 118 -6.53 17.73 13.00
C ASP A 118 -7.67 16.83 12.48
N TRP A 119 -8.51 16.32 13.38
CA TRP A 119 -9.67 15.50 13.04
C TRP A 119 -10.56 16.13 11.97
N SER A 120 -10.65 17.46 11.88
CA SER A 120 -11.38 18.19 10.83
C SER A 120 -10.91 17.86 9.41
N TYR A 121 -9.62 17.55 9.20
CA TYR A 121 -9.07 17.16 7.90
C TYR A 121 -9.42 15.73 7.50
N ILE A 122 -9.78 14.88 8.47
CA ILE A 122 -10.26 13.52 8.22
C ILE A 122 -11.71 13.62 7.78
N ASN A 123 -11.99 13.35 6.51
CA ASN A 123 -13.33 13.53 5.95
C ASN A 123 -14.17 12.26 5.98
N GLN A 124 -13.55 11.08 5.99
CA GLN A 124 -14.25 9.79 5.93
C GLN A 124 -13.48 8.75 6.74
N ILE A 125 -14.23 7.90 7.43
CA ILE A 125 -13.68 6.81 8.23
C ILE A 125 -14.23 5.50 7.67
N TYR A 126 -13.34 4.56 7.40
CA TYR A 126 -13.71 3.24 6.94
C TYR A 126 -13.17 2.19 7.90
N GLU A 127 -14.07 1.33 8.36
CA GLU A 127 -13.72 0.20 9.20
C GLU A 127 -13.72 -1.07 8.37
N MET A 128 -12.62 -1.82 8.49
CA MET A 128 -12.44 -3.14 7.94
C MET A 128 -12.03 -4.11 9.06
N PRO A 129 -12.07 -5.44 8.81
CA PRO A 129 -11.77 -6.42 9.86
C PRO A 129 -10.34 -6.30 10.41
N GLN A 130 -9.39 -5.93 9.55
CA GLN A 130 -7.96 -5.87 9.89
C GLN A 130 -7.42 -4.44 10.01
N TYR A 131 -8.11 -3.45 9.43
CA TYR A 131 -7.60 -2.10 9.30
C TYR A 131 -8.69 -1.05 9.52
N TYR A 132 -8.31 0.09 10.08
CA TYR A 132 -9.04 1.35 9.89
C TYR A 132 -8.37 2.16 8.79
N MET A 133 -9.18 2.78 7.94
CA MET A 133 -8.70 3.72 6.92
C MET A 133 -9.32 5.09 7.18
N LEU A 134 -8.47 6.01 7.63
CA LEU A 134 -8.86 7.41 7.82
C LEU A 134 -8.48 8.19 6.56
N MET A 135 -9.48 8.72 5.88
CA MET A 135 -9.26 9.48 4.66
C MET A 135 -8.99 10.94 5.01
N VAL A 136 -7.81 11.44 4.61
CA VAL A 136 -7.46 12.85 4.77
C VAL A 136 -7.68 13.61 3.45
N GLY A 137 -8.41 14.72 3.55
CA GLY A 137 -8.61 15.67 2.45
C GLY A 137 -9.06 15.03 1.13
N LYS A 138 -8.31 15.27 0.04
CA LYS A 138 -8.65 14.74 -1.29
C LYS A 138 -8.39 13.25 -1.46
N GLY A 139 -7.87 12.54 -0.45
CA GLY A 139 -7.84 11.09 -0.55
C GLY A 139 -6.68 10.29 -0.06
N ILE A 140 -5.85 10.84 0.79
CA ILE A 140 -4.69 10.12 1.29
C ILE A 140 -5.19 9.24 2.44
N PRO A 141 -5.14 7.91 2.33
CA PRO A 141 -5.55 7.04 3.42
C PRO A 141 -4.43 6.96 4.46
N ILE A 142 -4.75 7.24 5.71
CA ILE A 142 -3.98 6.81 6.88
C ILE A 142 -4.50 5.41 7.22
N ILE A 143 -3.60 4.43 7.19
CA ILE A 143 -3.93 3.04 7.49
C ILE A 143 -3.52 2.79 8.93
N ILE A 144 -4.44 2.29 9.74
CA ILE A 144 -4.19 1.87 11.11
C ILE A 144 -4.53 0.40 11.21
N ASP A 145 -3.55 -0.40 11.60
CA ASP A 145 -3.75 -1.82 11.87
C ASP A 145 -4.58 -2.02 13.16
N ARG A 146 -5.56 -2.93 13.11
CA ARG A 146 -6.43 -3.28 14.26
C ARG A 146 -5.94 -4.47 15.06
N SER A 147 -4.85 -5.11 14.62
CA SER A 147 -4.23 -6.20 15.37
C SER A 147 -3.68 -5.70 16.70
N GLU A 148 -3.79 -6.53 17.73
CA GLU A 148 -3.30 -6.19 19.07
C GLU A 148 -1.78 -6.05 19.09
N GLU A 149 -1.08 -6.79 18.23
CA GLU A 149 0.38 -6.73 18.05
C GLU A 149 0.87 -5.39 17.49
N ALA A 150 0.00 -4.64 16.80
CA ALA A 150 0.32 -3.34 16.24
C ALA A 150 0.13 -2.18 17.23
N LEU A 151 -0.50 -2.42 18.40
CA LEU A 151 -0.70 -1.41 19.43
C LEU A 151 0.55 -1.33 20.32
N LEU A 152 1.28 -0.22 20.25
CA LEU A 152 2.39 0.06 21.15
C LEU A 152 1.90 0.63 22.49
N GLU A 153 0.92 1.54 22.43
CA GLU A 153 0.39 2.23 23.60
C GLU A 153 -1.14 2.31 23.48
N GLY A 154 -1.85 1.98 24.57
CA GLY A 154 -3.32 1.97 24.63
C GLY A 154 -3.92 0.58 24.40
N THR A 155 -5.25 0.51 24.40
CA THR A 155 -6.01 -0.73 24.16
C THR A 155 -6.80 -0.64 22.87
N LYS A 156 -7.08 -1.79 22.24
CA LYS A 156 -7.95 -1.85 21.06
C LYS A 156 -9.32 -1.25 21.32
N GLU A 157 -9.88 -1.46 22.51
CA GLU A 157 -11.16 -0.88 22.92
C GLU A 157 -11.10 0.65 22.96
N SER A 158 -9.99 1.23 23.44
CA SER A 158 -9.81 2.68 23.44
C SER A 158 -9.71 3.23 22.01
N LEU A 159 -9.05 2.51 21.10
CA LEU A 159 -8.97 2.88 19.68
C LEU A 159 -10.35 2.85 19.05
N ASP A 160 -11.07 1.74 19.23
CA ASP A 160 -12.41 1.56 18.70
C ASP A 160 -13.38 2.63 19.26
N ALA A 161 -13.24 3.00 20.54
CA ALA A 161 -14.04 4.07 21.15
C ALA A 161 -13.77 5.44 20.54
N ILE A 162 -12.50 5.85 20.38
CA ILE A 162 -12.14 7.13 19.74
C ILE A 162 -12.64 7.16 18.30
N ILE A 163 -12.41 6.10 17.53
CA ILE A 163 -12.86 6.02 16.14
C ILE A 163 -14.39 6.09 16.06
N GLN A 164 -15.12 5.39 16.94
CA GLN A 164 -16.58 5.43 16.95
C GLN A 164 -17.14 6.79 17.34
N GLU A 165 -16.55 7.47 18.33
CA GLU A 165 -16.94 8.83 18.71
C GLU A 165 -16.79 9.78 17.51
N LYS A 166 -15.63 9.77 16.85
CA LYS A 166 -15.38 10.65 15.69
C LYS A 166 -16.17 10.22 14.44
N ALA A 167 -16.51 8.94 14.33
CA ALA A 167 -17.37 8.40 13.27
C ALA A 167 -18.81 8.89 13.36
N GLN A 168 -19.32 9.28 14.54
CA GLN A 168 -20.68 9.85 14.64
C GLN A 168 -20.82 11.18 13.88
N LEU A 169 -19.72 11.94 13.78
CA LEU A 169 -19.68 13.26 13.14
C LEU A 169 -19.32 13.20 11.66
N LYS A 170 -18.94 12.02 11.14
CA LYS A 170 -18.32 11.86 9.82
C LYS A 170 -18.95 10.70 9.05
N PRO A 171 -18.91 10.71 7.71
CA PRO A 171 -19.28 9.54 6.91
C PRO A 171 -18.45 8.32 7.33
N TYR A 172 -19.12 7.38 7.98
CA TYR A 172 -18.53 6.12 8.46
C TYR A 172 -19.11 4.95 7.68
N LYS A 173 -18.23 4.02 7.27
CA LYS A 173 -18.64 2.81 6.58
C LYS A 173 -17.85 1.60 7.08
N LYS A 174 -18.59 0.65 7.66
CA LYS A 174 -18.08 -0.64 8.09
C LYS A 174 -18.21 -1.67 6.96
N THR A 175 -17.17 -2.48 6.76
CA THR A 175 -17.19 -3.65 5.89
C THR A 175 -16.73 -4.85 6.70
N GLU A 176 -17.56 -5.89 6.76
CA GLU A 176 -17.25 -7.13 7.49
C GLU A 176 -16.63 -8.18 6.57
N GLU A 177 -16.88 -8.08 5.27
CA GLU A 177 -16.30 -8.97 4.25
C GLU A 177 -14.84 -8.63 3.97
N ASP A 178 -14.05 -9.69 3.76
CA ASP A 178 -12.71 -9.56 3.21
C ASP A 178 -12.76 -8.94 1.79
N LEU A 179 -11.86 -7.99 1.54
CA LEU A 179 -11.73 -7.33 0.25
C LEU A 179 -10.85 -8.12 -0.72
N ALA A 180 -9.90 -8.90 -0.23
CA ALA A 180 -9.01 -9.71 -1.05
C ALA A 180 -9.73 -10.99 -1.46
N LYS A 181 -9.84 -11.25 -2.77
CA LYS A 181 -10.40 -12.52 -3.27
C LYS A 181 -9.32 -13.56 -3.49
N ARG A 182 -8.08 -13.12 -3.75
CA ARG A 182 -6.93 -14.00 -3.89
C ARG A 182 -6.13 -14.01 -2.60
N PRO A 183 -5.72 -15.20 -2.12
CA PRO A 183 -4.86 -15.30 -0.95
C PRO A 183 -3.57 -14.54 -1.19
N ILE A 184 -3.07 -13.92 -0.12
CA ILE A 184 -1.86 -13.12 -0.16
C ILE A 184 -0.71 -14.08 0.02
N THR A 185 -0.04 -14.41 -1.09
CA THR A 185 1.05 -15.39 -1.10
C THR A 185 2.43 -14.75 -0.99
N PHE A 186 2.52 -13.41 -0.99
CA PHE A 186 3.78 -12.69 -0.88
C PHE A 186 4.06 -12.39 0.60
N VAL A 187 4.97 -13.16 1.18
CA VAL A 187 5.57 -12.85 2.48
C VAL A 187 6.90 -12.17 2.17
N HIS A 188 7.08 -10.94 2.63
CA HIS A 188 8.41 -10.33 2.57
C HIS A 188 9.34 -11.12 3.49
N GLU A 189 10.47 -11.57 2.97
CA GLU A 189 11.58 -11.95 3.83
C GLU A 189 11.99 -10.69 4.59
N GLU A 190 11.80 -10.70 5.90
CA GLU A 190 12.33 -9.66 6.79
C GLU A 190 13.86 -9.76 6.69
N PHE A 191 14.47 -8.93 5.86
CA PHE A 191 15.91 -8.70 5.98
C PHE A 191 16.11 -7.96 7.31
N PRO A 192 16.92 -8.47 8.24
CA PRO A 192 17.14 -7.81 9.51
C PRO A 192 17.68 -6.40 9.23
N SER A 193 16.87 -5.38 9.51
CA SER A 193 17.37 -4.02 9.63
C SER A 193 18.32 -4.00 10.82
N ALA A 194 19.54 -3.52 10.62
CA ALA A 194 20.66 -3.55 11.57
C ALA A 194 20.46 -2.72 12.86
N GLU A 195 19.22 -2.48 13.31
CA GLU A 195 18.88 -1.69 14.49
C GLU A 195 18.37 -2.54 15.67
N ALA A 196 18.42 -3.87 15.58
CA ALA A 196 18.01 -4.79 16.66
C ALA A 196 19.19 -5.44 17.40
N VAL A 197 20.39 -4.86 17.35
CA VAL A 197 21.54 -5.33 18.15
C VAL A 197 22.31 -4.14 18.71
N GLU A 198 21.68 -3.38 19.59
CA GLU A 198 22.42 -2.69 20.65
C GLU A 198 21.66 -2.86 21.96
N VAL A 199 22.42 -3.18 23.00
CA VAL A 199 22.06 -3.36 24.41
C VAL A 199 21.53 -4.75 24.81
N GLU A 200 22.42 -5.75 24.77
CA GLU A 200 22.76 -6.51 25.98
C GLU A 200 24.26 -6.84 25.94
N ALA A 201 25.06 -5.95 26.54
CA ALA A 201 26.45 -6.22 26.87
C ALA A 201 26.49 -6.72 28.32
N GLU A 202 27.05 -7.92 28.56
CA GLU A 202 28.23 -8.07 29.44
C GLU A 202 28.74 -9.52 29.50
N GLU A 203 30.06 -9.61 29.30
CA GLU A 203 31.02 -10.58 29.85
C GLU A 203 30.89 -12.08 29.53
N THR A 204 31.78 -12.56 28.65
CA THR A 204 32.91 -13.38 29.12
C THR A 204 34.03 -13.42 28.09
N ALA A 205 35.25 -13.25 28.59
CA ALA A 205 36.50 -13.13 27.87
C ALA A 205 37.13 -14.50 27.50
N GLY A 206 38.02 -14.46 26.50
CA GLY A 206 39.03 -15.48 26.18
C GLY A 206 38.58 -16.48 25.12
N GLU A 207 39.40 -16.95 24.18
CA GLU A 207 40.83 -16.84 23.90
C GLU A 207 41.03 -17.66 22.60
N GLU A 208 41.84 -17.15 21.65
CA GLU A 208 42.60 -17.88 20.59
C GLU A 208 41.85 -18.86 19.63
N THR A 209 42.17 -19.05 18.35
CA THR A 209 43.43 -19.10 17.58
C THR A 209 43.06 -18.87 16.09
N ALA A 210 43.82 -18.10 15.30
CA ALA A 210 44.73 -18.54 14.22
C ALA A 210 44.10 -19.57 13.24
N GLU A 211 44.08 -19.39 11.92
CA GLU A 211 45.25 -19.29 11.04
C GLU A 211 44.86 -18.86 9.60
N GLU A 212 45.76 -18.05 9.00
CA GLU A 212 46.21 -18.01 7.60
C GLU A 212 45.20 -17.96 6.42
N ALA A 213 45.14 -16.87 5.64
CA ALA A 213 46.12 -16.30 4.70
C ALA A 213 45.92 -16.79 3.26
N GLU A 214 45.55 -15.87 2.37
CA GLU A 214 46.27 -15.72 1.10
C GLU A 214 46.13 -14.28 0.60
N VAL A 215 47.28 -13.60 0.57
CA VAL A 215 47.52 -12.30 -0.05
C VAL A 215 47.95 -12.57 -1.49
N VAL A 216 47.34 -11.92 -2.47
CA VAL A 216 48.11 -11.45 -3.64
C VAL A 216 47.73 -10.00 -3.94
N ASP A 217 48.77 -9.20 -3.74
CA ASP A 217 48.95 -7.76 -3.92
C ASP A 217 48.80 -7.32 -5.39
N THR A 218 48.16 -6.15 -5.58
CA THR A 218 48.55 -4.93 -6.36
C THR A 218 49.25 -5.07 -7.74
N VAL A 219 49.11 -4.19 -8.75
CA VAL A 219 49.24 -2.72 -8.87
C VAL A 219 48.72 -2.39 -10.31
N ASP A 220 47.72 -1.53 -10.53
CA ASP A 220 47.81 -0.08 -10.83
C ASP A 220 48.55 0.31 -12.14
N GLN A 221 47.84 0.95 -13.09
CA GLN A 221 48.27 2.14 -13.85
C GLN A 221 47.28 2.49 -15.00
N GLU A 222 46.50 3.55 -14.79
CA GLU A 222 46.07 4.53 -15.80
C GLU A 222 47.31 5.33 -16.35
N PRO A 223 47.17 6.30 -17.29
CA PRO A 223 46.24 6.54 -18.40
C PRO A 223 46.99 6.89 -19.72
N SER A 224 46.30 7.15 -20.84
CA SER A 224 46.59 8.33 -21.70
C SER A 224 45.59 8.51 -22.85
N GLU A 225 45.31 9.78 -23.10
CA GLU A 225 44.48 10.39 -24.13
C GLU A 225 45.11 10.32 -25.54
N THR A 226 44.26 10.33 -26.58
CA THR A 226 44.28 11.23 -27.77
C THR A 226 43.17 10.77 -28.75
N GLN A 227 42.17 11.60 -29.10
CA GLN A 227 42.10 12.51 -30.28
C GLN A 227 42.38 11.78 -31.60
N ASP A 228 41.66 11.86 -32.71
CA ASP A 228 40.60 12.67 -33.35
C ASP A 228 39.93 11.71 -34.39
N GLY A 229 38.85 11.94 -35.12
CA GLY A 229 38.12 13.13 -35.55
C GLY A 229 37.07 12.72 -36.61
N GLU A 230 36.27 13.72 -36.97
CA GLU A 230 35.34 13.91 -38.10
C GLU A 230 35.27 12.84 -39.22
N GLU A 231 34.04 12.38 -39.53
CA GLU A 231 33.25 12.74 -40.73
C GLU A 231 31.78 12.31 -40.58
#